data_AF-A0A6A8AIT5-F1
#
_entry.id   AF-A0A6A8AIT5-F1
#
_cell.length_a   1.000
_cell.length_b   1.000
_cell.length_c   1.000
_cell.angle_alpha   90.00
_cell.angle_beta   90.00
_cell.angle_gamma   90.00
#
_symmetry.space_group_name_H-M   'P 1'
#
loop_
_entity.id
_entity.type
_entity.pdbx_description
1 polymer ?
#
loop_
_entity_poly.entity_id
_entity_poly.type
_entity_poly.pdbx_seq_one_letter_code
_entity_poly.pdbx_strand_id
1 'polypeptide(L)'
;MTAKMDREELIKKFFGCEDEDERVVKAWDLFIDVQRAYRDEKVGIISRRERDKVRREFDRYVRKNKLRMLDEEEGLKAHELAIVREEEAEGEIKTLNSFDVWLLVDFGEVCSALVADEPDEVEGFPDAIIEFLEDPGVDEWLKERLIEKNKEAGERLLKTILVARPAEVNVHSLLVEHYERAGRFSEAEAEYKRMLSETDDELVWANYGYFLEKRRGRYEDAFEAFKNSLEVCERVGEEEAGAFLEEVKKSISRVERMKDLEGEKARVAREYQEAVWLIEDIREFAEKRMEREIRKAQEEYVEEKEMEEIGFEDSFDFMGWFLFHRKLPDGKVPGMVYAEEEGLDGVTKERLKGLGSPEEGTFEIVDVDHATFKLVVKDIITDEEYELMGNFPGIRKGQTFTGCIYPWGDFYLTAGAVATYAEESSEKVKRLAEELKSGKLLDGVKKGLKERHDAFVLYFGTEDAIFKSKKECEKAVNKFSRWFLFEYATEEGGRTAAELYEEKYGEKPKHERAKLPHSFAGVGDIGAVSDPEYGVYFVRDYGFLKTVFETGADGEIEERKEKLKEVLLNEEPFILKKLMNGEEGNTVKIINKVFDASLDADASEEEIGAFMGELREGWDETPES
;
A
#
# COMPACT_ATOMS: atom_id res chain seq x y z
N MET A 1 55.11 -15.40 9.32
CA MET A 1 54.71 -14.63 10.52
C MET A 1 53.77 -13.57 9.99
N THR A 2 52.48 -13.89 9.90
CA THR A 2 51.45 -12.96 9.47
C THR A 2 51.30 -11.89 10.56
N ALA A 3 51.60 -10.64 10.21
CA ALA A 3 51.51 -9.53 11.14
C ALA A 3 50.04 -9.18 11.32
N LYS A 4 49.48 -9.50 12.49
CA LYS A 4 48.15 -9.01 12.88
C LYS A 4 48.18 -7.49 12.81
N MET A 5 47.40 -6.90 11.90
CA MET A 5 47.29 -5.45 11.78
C MET A 5 46.78 -4.88 13.10
N ASP A 6 47.43 -3.82 13.58
CA ASP A 6 47.00 -3.15 14.79
C ASP A 6 45.61 -2.54 14.60
N ARG A 7 44.77 -2.55 15.66
CA ARG A 7 43.37 -2.09 15.53
C ARG A 7 43.29 -0.60 15.18
N GLU A 8 44.20 0.23 15.67
CA GLU A 8 44.24 1.65 15.30
C GLU A 8 44.71 1.84 13.85
N GLU A 9 45.62 0.98 13.36
CA GLU A 9 46.01 0.97 11.93
C GLU A 9 44.85 0.51 11.03
N LEU A 10 44.10 -0.51 11.43
CA LEU A 10 42.89 -0.95 10.73
C LEU A 10 41.86 0.18 10.66
N ILE A 11 41.59 0.85 11.78
CA ILE A 11 40.68 2.00 11.82
C ILE A 11 41.13 3.08 10.85
N LYS A 12 42.42 3.43 10.85
CA LYS A 12 43.00 4.42 9.93
C LYS A 12 42.73 4.07 8.46
N LYS A 13 43.06 2.85 8.04
CA LYS A 13 42.87 2.43 6.64
C LYS A 13 41.40 2.27 6.27
N PHE A 14 40.61 1.62 7.11
CA PHE A 14 39.21 1.29 6.80
C PHE A 14 38.28 2.51 6.82
N PHE A 15 38.50 3.44 7.73
CA PHE A 15 37.78 4.73 7.74
C PHE A 15 38.44 5.80 6.86
N GLY A 16 39.56 5.47 6.20
CA GLY A 16 40.33 6.41 5.38
C GLY A 16 40.82 7.62 6.16
N CYS A 17 41.13 7.45 7.44
CA CYS A 17 41.54 8.51 8.37
C CYS A 17 43.05 8.48 8.69
N GLU A 18 43.90 8.15 7.71
CA GLU A 18 45.35 8.06 7.93
C GLU A 18 45.99 9.39 8.35
N ASP A 19 45.46 10.51 7.84
CA ASP A 19 45.94 11.87 8.15
C ASP A 19 45.26 12.49 9.40
N GLU A 20 44.34 11.78 10.05
CA GLU A 20 43.62 12.29 11.22
C GLU A 20 44.48 12.33 12.47
N ASP A 21 44.10 13.21 13.40
CA ASP A 21 44.71 13.31 14.73
C ASP A 21 44.62 11.95 15.45
N GLU A 22 45.74 11.48 16.02
CA GLU A 22 45.78 10.21 16.77
C GLU A 22 44.73 10.16 17.90
N ARG A 23 44.35 11.31 18.46
CA ARG A 23 43.29 11.40 19.46
C ARG A 23 41.92 11.07 18.89
N VAL A 24 41.64 11.44 17.64
CA VAL A 24 40.38 11.11 16.95
C VAL A 24 40.34 9.62 16.63
N VAL A 25 41.44 9.06 16.10
CA VAL A 25 41.55 7.61 15.84
C VAL A 25 41.34 6.82 17.13
N LYS A 26 41.96 7.24 18.25
CA LYS A 26 41.77 6.58 19.54
C LYS A 26 40.35 6.73 20.10
N ALA A 27 39.67 7.83 19.80
CA ALA A 27 38.28 8.00 20.18
C ALA A 27 37.37 7.03 19.39
N TRP A 28 37.62 6.82 18.10
CA TRP A 28 36.93 5.79 17.30
C TRP A 28 37.18 4.38 17.84
N ASP A 29 38.42 4.07 18.20
CA ASP A 29 38.81 2.81 18.84
C ASP A 29 37.98 2.50 20.10
N LEU A 30 37.87 3.51 20.99
CA LEU A 30 37.04 3.41 22.20
C LEU A 30 35.54 3.37 21.89
N PHE A 31 35.09 4.05 20.84
CA PHE A 31 33.68 4.03 20.43
C PHE A 31 33.27 2.65 19.89
N ILE A 32 34.14 1.98 19.14
CA ILE A 32 33.94 0.59 18.70
C ILE A 32 33.78 -0.33 19.91
N ASP A 33 34.58 -0.14 20.97
CA ASP A 33 34.41 -0.89 22.23
C ASP A 33 33.06 -0.60 22.91
N VAL A 34 32.58 0.66 22.84
CA VAL A 34 31.24 1.01 23.34
C VAL A 34 30.15 0.28 22.56
N GLN A 35 30.21 0.28 21.22
CA GLN A 35 29.22 -0.43 20.38
C GLN A 35 29.22 -1.93 20.68
N ARG A 36 30.41 -2.54 20.77
CA ARG A 36 30.56 -3.95 21.16
C ARG A 36 29.93 -4.23 22.52
N ALA A 37 30.16 -3.36 23.50
CA ALA A 37 29.60 -3.52 24.83
C ALA A 37 28.06 -3.41 24.87
N TYR A 38 27.45 -2.58 24.02
CA TYR A 38 25.99 -2.53 23.89
C TYR A 38 25.42 -3.82 23.29
N ARG A 39 26.04 -4.32 22.22
CA ARG A 39 25.69 -5.60 21.61
C ARG A 39 25.80 -6.74 22.63
N ASP A 40 26.94 -6.85 23.30
CA ASP A 40 27.24 -7.91 24.27
C ASP A 40 26.31 -7.86 25.49
N GLU A 41 25.88 -6.67 25.92
CA GLU A 41 24.86 -6.55 26.96
C GLU A 41 23.50 -7.07 26.48
N LYS A 42 23.10 -6.70 25.25
CA LYS A 42 21.81 -7.12 24.67
C LYS A 42 21.68 -8.63 24.57
N VAL A 43 22.77 -9.34 24.27
CA VAL A 43 22.82 -10.80 24.21
C VAL A 43 23.21 -11.47 25.54
N GLY A 44 23.40 -10.68 26.61
CA GLY A 44 23.66 -11.18 27.97
C GLY A 44 25.09 -11.68 28.24
N ILE A 45 26.05 -11.36 27.37
CA ILE A 45 27.47 -11.68 27.54
C ILE A 45 28.10 -10.84 28.66
N ILE A 46 27.73 -9.55 28.75
CA ILE A 46 28.19 -8.66 29.82
C ILE A 46 27.02 -8.02 30.57
N SER A 47 27.28 -7.58 31.80
CA SER A 47 26.29 -6.84 32.58
C SER A 47 26.18 -5.38 32.12
N ARG A 48 25.00 -4.77 32.37
CA ARG A 48 24.79 -3.33 32.20
C ARG A 48 25.87 -2.47 32.89
N ARG A 49 26.38 -2.92 34.05
CA ARG A 49 27.43 -2.23 34.80
C ARG A 49 28.78 -2.24 34.05
N GLU A 50 29.10 -3.33 33.37
CA GLU A 50 30.31 -3.46 32.55
C GLU A 50 30.20 -2.59 31.29
N ARG A 51 29.05 -2.62 30.60
CA ARG A 51 28.77 -1.70 29.49
C ARG A 51 28.89 -0.24 29.90
N ASP A 52 28.31 0.15 31.04
CA ASP A 52 28.42 1.52 31.58
C ASP A 52 29.85 1.89 32.01
N LYS A 53 30.72 0.92 32.28
CA LYS A 53 32.14 1.17 32.54
C LYS A 53 32.87 1.54 31.25
N VAL A 54 32.65 0.80 30.16
CA VAL A 54 33.23 1.07 28.84
C VAL A 54 32.75 2.42 28.30
N ARG A 55 31.44 2.70 28.38
CA ARG A 55 30.89 4.01 27.99
C ARG A 55 31.54 5.18 28.74
N ARG A 56 31.72 5.06 30.05
CA ARG A 56 32.38 6.10 30.87
C ARG A 56 33.85 6.30 30.54
N GLU A 57 34.52 5.28 30.02
CA GLU A 57 35.91 5.39 29.56
C GLU A 57 36.00 6.22 28.28
N PHE A 58 35.16 5.91 27.29
CA PHE A 58 34.99 6.72 26.10
C PHE A 58 34.63 8.17 26.42
N ASP A 59 33.58 8.40 27.21
CA ASP A 59 33.13 9.76 27.58
C ASP A 59 34.26 10.57 28.26
N ARG A 60 35.05 9.92 29.12
CA ARG A 60 36.18 10.57 29.80
C ARG A 60 37.29 10.90 28.81
N TYR A 61 37.58 10.02 27.87
CA TYR A 61 38.58 10.24 26.85
C TYR A 61 38.20 11.41 25.93
N VAL A 62 36.97 11.42 25.42
CA VAL A 62 36.40 12.48 24.58
C VAL A 62 36.51 13.84 25.27
N ARG A 63 36.03 13.95 26.52
CA ARG A 63 36.11 15.19 27.31
C ARG A 63 37.54 15.64 27.59
N LYS A 64 38.43 14.71 27.96
CA LYS A 64 39.82 15.04 28.30
C LYS A 64 40.58 15.58 27.08
N ASN A 65 40.24 15.12 25.88
CA ASN A 65 40.91 15.48 24.64
C ASN A 65 40.21 16.59 23.85
N LYS A 66 39.16 17.22 24.42
CA LYS A 66 38.34 18.25 23.74
C LYS A 66 37.79 17.77 22.39
N LEU A 67 37.27 16.56 22.39
CA LEU A 67 36.60 15.98 21.24
C LEU A 67 35.07 16.07 21.44
N ARG A 68 34.34 16.04 20.34
CA ARG A 68 32.88 15.94 20.32
C ARG A 68 32.48 14.85 19.34
N MET A 69 31.53 14.01 19.75
CA MET A 69 30.86 13.09 18.86
C MET A 69 29.59 13.76 18.32
N LEU A 70 29.38 13.64 17.02
CA LEU A 70 28.24 14.17 16.29
C LEU A 70 27.50 13.01 15.64
N ASP A 71 26.18 13.08 15.65
CA ASP A 71 25.23 12.15 15.06
C ASP A 71 24.01 12.93 14.52
N GLU A 72 22.91 12.23 14.25
CA GLU A 72 21.66 12.83 13.75
C GLU A 72 21.05 13.85 14.73
N GLU A 73 21.12 13.61 16.05
CA GLU A 73 20.63 14.57 17.05
C GLU A 73 21.47 15.86 17.08
N GLU A 74 22.72 15.75 16.64
CA GLU A 74 23.69 16.85 16.54
C GLU A 74 23.74 17.48 15.13
N GLY A 75 22.83 17.09 14.23
CA GLY A 75 22.62 17.73 12.92
C GLY A 75 23.29 17.06 11.72
N LEU A 76 23.83 15.84 11.88
CA LEU A 76 24.28 15.01 10.75
C LEU A 76 23.10 14.32 10.06
N LYS A 77 23.32 13.74 8.88
CA LYS A 77 22.28 12.94 8.21
C LYS A 77 22.09 11.60 8.93
N ALA A 78 20.97 10.93 8.65
CA ALA A 78 20.74 9.57 9.11
C ALA A 78 21.94 8.67 8.76
N HIS A 79 22.36 7.85 9.73
CA HIS A 79 23.51 6.95 9.64
C HIS A 79 24.88 7.63 9.47
N GLU A 80 24.99 8.94 9.63
CA GLU A 80 26.29 9.63 9.70
C GLU A 80 26.74 9.82 11.14
N LEU A 81 28.03 9.60 11.38
CA LEU A 81 28.71 9.82 12.65
C LEU A 81 30.00 10.59 12.41
N ALA A 82 30.37 11.49 13.31
CA ALA A 82 31.67 12.12 13.28
C ALA A 82 32.25 12.25 14.68
N ILE A 83 33.58 12.19 14.80
CA ILE A 83 34.30 12.58 16.01
C ILE A 83 35.27 13.69 15.62
N VAL A 84 35.00 14.90 16.10
CA VAL A 84 35.74 16.11 15.73
C VAL A 84 36.37 16.77 16.95
N ARG A 85 37.36 17.63 16.72
CA ARG A 85 37.87 18.53 17.77
C ARG A 85 36.85 19.63 18.02
N GLU A 86 36.66 20.04 19.27
CA GLU A 86 35.73 21.13 19.64
C GLU A 86 36.01 22.43 18.87
N GLU A 87 37.26 22.66 18.47
CA GLU A 87 37.72 23.86 17.76
C GLU A 87 37.48 23.78 16.24
N GLU A 88 37.07 22.63 15.70
CA GLU A 88 36.86 22.36 14.26
C GLU A 88 35.39 22.09 13.90
N ALA A 89 34.47 22.22 14.86
CA ALA A 89 33.05 21.94 14.68
C ALA A 89 32.30 22.90 13.73
N GLU A 90 32.99 23.91 13.17
CA GLU A 90 32.43 24.91 12.25
C GLU A 90 32.97 24.78 10.80
N GLY A 91 33.70 23.69 10.48
CA GLY A 91 34.28 23.41 9.15
C GLY A 91 33.60 22.27 8.36
N GLU A 92 34.21 21.84 7.26
CA GLU A 92 33.79 20.62 6.53
C GLU A 92 34.10 19.39 7.40
N ILE A 93 33.05 18.79 7.95
CA ILE A 93 33.17 17.68 8.89
C ILE A 93 33.25 16.38 8.09
N LYS A 94 34.34 15.63 8.30
CA LYS A 94 34.44 14.27 7.78
C LYS A 94 33.51 13.35 8.56
N THR A 95 32.46 12.89 7.89
CA THR A 95 31.51 11.93 8.43
C THR A 95 31.89 10.51 8.04
N LEU A 96 31.57 9.57 8.92
CA LEU A 96 31.61 8.14 8.67
C LEU A 96 30.19 7.60 8.69
N ASN A 97 29.95 6.54 7.93
CA ASN A 97 28.69 5.85 8.00
C ASN A 97 28.67 4.90 9.22
N SER A 98 27.58 4.89 9.99
CA SER A 98 27.43 4.05 11.18
C SER A 98 27.59 2.55 10.88
N PHE A 99 27.26 2.10 9.67
CA PHE A 99 27.41 0.71 9.27
C PHE A 99 28.88 0.31 9.04
N ASP A 100 29.76 1.26 8.69
CA ASP A 100 31.20 0.99 8.65
C ASP A 100 31.76 0.73 10.05
N VAL A 101 31.22 1.43 11.05
CA VAL A 101 31.56 1.16 12.45
C VAL A 101 31.09 -0.24 12.82
N TRP A 102 29.86 -0.63 12.44
CA TRP A 102 29.33 -1.96 12.72
C TRP A 102 30.19 -3.07 12.09
N LEU A 103 30.60 -2.91 10.83
CA LEU A 103 31.54 -3.82 10.15
C LEU A 103 32.82 -4.04 10.97
N LEU A 104 33.42 -2.99 11.53
CA LEU A 104 34.61 -3.14 12.38
C LEU A 104 34.33 -3.76 13.76
N VAL A 105 33.13 -3.54 14.33
CA VAL A 105 32.76 -4.06 15.66
C VAL A 105 32.70 -5.59 15.62
N ASP A 106 32.08 -6.13 14.57
CA ASP A 106 31.72 -7.55 14.45
C ASP A 106 32.65 -8.32 13.49
N PHE A 107 33.18 -7.66 12.45
CA PHE A 107 33.88 -8.30 11.32
C PHE A 107 35.25 -7.66 11.04
N GLY A 108 36.02 -7.40 12.11
CA GLY A 108 37.35 -6.76 11.99
C GLY A 108 38.36 -7.51 11.10
N GLU A 109 38.29 -8.85 11.04
CA GLU A 109 39.14 -9.67 10.15
C GLU A 109 38.76 -9.47 8.68
N VAL A 110 37.46 -9.43 8.37
CA VAL A 110 36.94 -9.13 7.04
C VAL A 110 37.34 -7.72 6.58
N CYS A 111 37.23 -6.73 7.48
CA CYS A 111 37.68 -5.36 7.21
C CYS A 111 39.20 -5.28 6.99
N SER A 112 39.97 -6.12 7.71
CA SER A 112 41.42 -6.21 7.54
C SER A 112 41.79 -6.77 6.17
N ALA A 113 41.10 -7.81 5.72
CA ALA A 113 41.29 -8.37 4.39
C ALA A 113 40.96 -7.37 3.27
N LEU A 114 39.92 -6.56 3.45
CA LEU A 114 39.56 -5.53 2.47
C LEU A 114 40.65 -4.48 2.27
N VAL A 115 41.29 -4.01 3.35
CA VAL A 115 42.28 -2.91 3.27
C VAL A 115 43.73 -3.40 3.12
N ALA A 116 43.95 -4.71 3.10
CA ALA A 116 45.27 -5.28 2.88
C ALA A 116 45.68 -5.18 1.40
N ASP A 117 46.96 -4.94 1.15
CA ASP A 117 47.54 -5.01 -0.19
C ASP A 117 47.53 -6.47 -0.71
N GLU A 118 47.76 -7.43 0.20
CA GLU A 118 47.78 -8.87 -0.04
C GLU A 118 46.76 -9.55 0.88
N PRO A 119 45.47 -9.66 0.48
CA PRO A 119 44.42 -10.23 1.33
C PRO A 119 44.66 -11.68 1.75
N ASP A 120 45.38 -12.45 0.93
CA ASP A 120 45.75 -13.85 1.20
C ASP A 120 46.77 -14.04 2.32
N GLU A 121 47.43 -12.96 2.75
CA GLU A 121 48.28 -12.96 3.94
C GLU A 121 47.51 -12.62 5.24
N VAL A 122 46.22 -12.29 5.17
CA VAL A 122 45.44 -11.94 6.37
C VAL A 122 45.03 -13.20 7.13
N GLU A 123 45.15 -13.16 8.46
CA GLU A 123 44.71 -14.25 9.34
C GLU A 123 43.21 -14.54 9.12
N GLY A 124 42.85 -15.81 8.94
CA GLY A 124 41.48 -16.23 8.66
C GLY A 124 41.09 -16.23 7.17
N PHE A 125 41.95 -15.75 6.26
CA PHE A 125 41.66 -15.80 4.82
C PHE A 125 41.73 -17.25 4.25
N PRO A 126 40.83 -17.64 3.31
CA PRO A 126 39.63 -16.92 2.88
C PRO A 126 38.40 -17.21 3.76
N ASP A 127 38.50 -18.18 4.65
CA ASP A 127 37.37 -18.80 5.34
C ASP A 127 36.56 -17.78 6.17
N ALA A 128 37.20 -16.82 6.85
CA ALA A 128 36.51 -15.77 7.61
C ALA A 128 35.65 -14.83 6.75
N ILE A 129 36.05 -14.61 5.49
CA ILE A 129 35.27 -13.80 4.54
C ILE A 129 34.12 -14.64 3.98
N ILE A 130 34.38 -15.90 3.63
CA ILE A 130 33.34 -16.83 3.17
C ILE A 130 32.26 -16.99 4.24
N GLU A 131 32.64 -17.24 5.49
CA GLU A 131 31.72 -17.33 6.62
C GLU A 131 30.88 -16.05 6.77
N PHE A 132 31.48 -14.87 6.63
CA PHE A 132 30.74 -13.59 6.64
C PHE A 132 29.74 -13.47 5.47
N LEU A 133 30.12 -13.92 4.27
CA LEU A 133 29.26 -13.86 3.09
C LEU A 133 28.13 -14.89 3.13
N GLU A 134 28.37 -16.04 3.75
CA GLU A 134 27.39 -17.12 3.91
C GLU A 134 26.47 -16.95 5.12
N ASP A 135 26.82 -16.10 6.09
CA ASP A 135 26.03 -15.92 7.32
C ASP A 135 24.64 -15.34 7.00
N PRO A 136 23.54 -16.09 7.23
CA PRO A 136 22.18 -15.59 7.00
C PRO A 136 21.76 -14.54 8.03
N GLY A 137 22.50 -14.38 9.13
CA GLY A 137 22.32 -13.33 10.12
C GLY A 137 22.97 -12.00 9.73
N VAL A 138 23.76 -11.97 8.66
CA VAL A 138 24.32 -10.75 8.07
C VAL A 138 23.46 -10.33 6.91
N ASP A 139 22.90 -9.12 6.99
CA ASP A 139 22.08 -8.56 5.92
C ASP A 139 22.87 -8.44 4.61
N GLU A 140 22.23 -8.77 3.49
CA GLU A 140 22.89 -8.77 2.16
C GLU A 140 23.45 -7.40 1.79
N TRP A 141 22.73 -6.32 2.10
CA TRP A 141 23.18 -4.95 1.84
C TRP A 141 24.47 -4.60 2.61
N LEU A 142 24.74 -5.25 3.75
CA LEU A 142 25.98 -5.04 4.51
C LEU A 142 27.17 -5.73 3.83
N LYS A 143 26.94 -6.89 3.20
CA LYS A 143 27.93 -7.60 2.37
C LYS A 143 28.25 -6.78 1.14
N GLU A 144 27.22 -6.29 0.44
CA GLU A 144 27.37 -5.37 -0.69
C GLU A 144 28.15 -4.10 -0.28
N ARG A 145 27.81 -3.51 0.87
CA ARG A 145 28.48 -2.31 1.40
C ARG A 145 29.98 -2.52 1.59
N LEU A 146 30.40 -3.67 2.13
CA LEU A 146 31.81 -3.98 2.31
C LEU A 146 32.57 -3.89 0.98
N ILE A 147 32.01 -4.48 -0.08
CA ILE A 147 32.62 -4.53 -1.40
C ILE A 147 32.60 -3.16 -2.08
N GLU A 148 31.47 -2.47 -2.01
CA GLU A 148 31.24 -1.22 -2.74
C GLU A 148 31.87 0.02 -2.06
N LYS A 149 32.20 -0.06 -0.77
CA LYS A 149 32.88 1.02 -0.04
C LYS A 149 34.22 1.40 -0.70
N ASN A 150 34.97 0.41 -1.18
CA ASN A 150 36.17 0.61 -1.97
C ASN A 150 36.16 -0.42 -3.10
N LYS A 151 35.57 -0.02 -4.22
CA LYS A 151 35.32 -0.84 -5.42
C LYS A 151 36.55 -1.63 -5.86
N GLU A 152 37.70 -0.96 -5.96
CA GLU A 152 38.94 -1.59 -6.38
C GLU A 152 39.44 -2.61 -5.35
N ALA A 153 39.31 -2.33 -4.05
CA ALA A 153 39.71 -3.24 -2.99
C ALA A 153 38.77 -4.43 -2.84
N GLY A 154 37.46 -4.20 -2.94
CA GLY A 154 36.43 -5.23 -2.95
C GLY A 154 36.63 -6.20 -4.13
N GLU A 155 36.82 -5.69 -5.35
CA GLU A 155 37.10 -6.53 -6.52
C GLU A 155 38.38 -7.36 -6.34
N ARG A 156 39.46 -6.76 -5.82
CA ARG A 156 40.71 -7.50 -5.53
C ARG A 156 40.46 -8.61 -4.51
N LEU A 157 39.79 -8.31 -3.40
CA LEU A 157 39.48 -9.27 -2.35
C LEU A 157 38.71 -10.47 -2.90
N LEU A 158 37.60 -10.23 -3.62
CA LEU A 158 36.77 -11.29 -4.22
C LEU A 158 37.57 -12.15 -5.19
N LYS A 159 38.38 -11.53 -6.07
CA LYS A 159 39.26 -12.26 -7.00
C LYS A 159 40.28 -13.13 -6.28
N THR A 160 40.90 -12.63 -5.22
CA THR A 160 41.85 -13.41 -4.42
C THR A 160 41.16 -14.60 -3.77
N ILE A 161 39.92 -14.44 -3.27
CA ILE A 161 39.13 -15.54 -2.73
C ILE A 161 38.88 -16.60 -3.80
N LEU A 162 38.48 -16.20 -5.01
CA LEU A 162 38.23 -17.14 -6.13
C LEU A 162 39.49 -17.85 -6.63
N VAL A 163 40.68 -17.28 -6.42
CA VAL A 163 41.95 -18.01 -6.66
C VAL A 163 42.13 -19.14 -5.65
N ALA A 164 41.76 -18.92 -4.39
CA ALA A 164 41.88 -19.91 -3.31
C ALA A 164 40.73 -20.93 -3.29
N ARG A 165 39.53 -20.50 -3.69
CA ARG A 165 38.28 -21.27 -3.70
C ARG A 165 37.47 -20.94 -4.98
N PRO A 166 37.74 -21.61 -6.11
CA PRO A 166 37.13 -21.27 -7.39
C PRO A 166 35.61 -21.50 -7.49
N ALA A 167 35.05 -22.33 -6.63
CA ALA A 167 33.65 -22.76 -6.69
C ALA A 167 32.69 -21.94 -5.79
N GLU A 168 33.16 -20.86 -5.15
CA GLU A 168 32.36 -20.08 -4.20
C GLU A 168 31.29 -19.23 -4.90
N VAL A 169 30.04 -19.73 -4.94
CA VAL A 169 28.91 -19.11 -5.65
C VAL A 169 28.58 -17.70 -5.14
N ASN A 170 28.64 -17.48 -3.83
CA ASN A 170 28.36 -16.14 -3.25
C ASN A 170 29.41 -15.10 -3.66
N VAL A 171 30.68 -15.52 -3.77
CA VAL A 171 31.78 -14.66 -4.18
C VAL A 171 31.67 -14.30 -5.67
N HIS A 172 31.32 -15.27 -6.51
CA HIS A 172 31.00 -15.04 -7.92
C HIS A 172 29.83 -14.07 -8.09
N SER A 173 28.74 -14.28 -7.34
CA SER A 173 27.53 -13.45 -7.39
C SER A 173 27.83 -11.99 -7.05
N LEU A 174 28.58 -11.71 -5.97
CA LEU A 174 28.98 -10.36 -5.60
C LEU A 174 29.91 -9.72 -6.64
N LEU A 175 30.81 -10.49 -7.24
CA LEU A 175 31.71 -9.98 -8.28
C LEU A 175 30.96 -9.64 -9.57
N VAL A 176 29.97 -10.45 -9.96
CA VAL A 176 29.05 -10.16 -11.07
C VAL A 176 28.28 -8.87 -10.80
N GLU A 177 27.67 -8.75 -9.61
CA GLU A 177 26.87 -7.59 -9.24
C GLU A 177 27.72 -6.30 -9.25
N HIS A 178 28.94 -6.39 -8.72
CA HIS A 178 29.95 -5.33 -8.80
C HIS A 178 30.21 -4.89 -10.26
N TYR A 179 30.40 -5.85 -11.17
CA TYR A 179 30.61 -5.55 -12.59
C TYR A 179 29.37 -4.96 -13.27
N GLU A 180 28.17 -5.45 -12.94
CA GLU A 180 26.92 -4.88 -13.46
C GLU A 180 26.75 -3.42 -13.07
N ARG A 181 26.95 -3.10 -11.78
CA ARG A 181 26.90 -1.72 -11.26
C ARG A 181 27.95 -0.82 -11.90
N ALA A 182 29.11 -1.37 -12.23
CA ALA A 182 30.16 -0.65 -12.95
C ALA A 182 29.93 -0.55 -14.47
N GLY A 183 28.86 -1.14 -15.02
CA GLY A 183 28.60 -1.23 -16.46
C GLY A 183 29.58 -2.13 -17.22
N ARG A 184 30.37 -2.95 -16.50
CA ARG A 184 31.39 -3.86 -17.01
C ARG A 184 30.78 -5.20 -17.42
N PHE A 185 29.76 -5.14 -18.27
CA PHE A 185 28.94 -6.31 -18.62
C PHE A 185 29.71 -7.45 -19.30
N SER A 186 30.85 -7.17 -19.94
CA SER A 186 31.67 -8.24 -20.52
C SER A 186 32.40 -9.06 -19.45
N GLU A 187 32.82 -8.42 -18.36
CA GLU A 187 33.41 -9.11 -17.21
C GLU A 187 32.34 -9.86 -16.40
N ALA A 188 31.15 -9.27 -16.19
CA ALA A 188 30.01 -9.97 -15.59
C ALA A 188 29.67 -11.27 -16.35
N GLU A 189 29.56 -11.20 -17.69
CA GLU A 189 29.29 -12.38 -18.51
C GLU A 189 30.41 -13.44 -18.41
N ALA A 190 31.67 -12.99 -18.36
CA ALA A 190 32.80 -13.90 -18.21
C ALA A 190 32.79 -14.61 -16.85
N GLU A 191 32.36 -13.93 -15.79
CA GLU A 191 32.28 -14.50 -14.45
C GLU A 191 31.11 -15.48 -14.31
N TYR A 192 29.93 -15.17 -14.87
CA TYR A 192 28.84 -16.16 -14.97
C TYR A 192 29.30 -17.45 -15.65
N LYS A 193 30.05 -17.34 -16.75
CA LYS A 193 30.58 -18.53 -17.46
C LYS A 193 31.62 -19.30 -16.64
N ARG A 194 32.40 -18.63 -15.79
CA ARG A 194 33.32 -19.31 -14.86
C ARG A 194 32.54 -20.03 -13.78
N MET A 195 31.58 -19.36 -13.14
CA MET A 195 30.70 -19.95 -12.14
C MET A 195 30.01 -21.21 -12.70
N LEU A 196 29.40 -21.11 -13.89
CA LEU A 196 28.76 -22.23 -14.59
C LEU A 196 29.73 -23.33 -15.08
N SER A 197 31.04 -23.09 -15.07
CA SER A 197 32.04 -24.14 -15.35
C SER A 197 32.41 -24.95 -14.11
N GLU A 198 32.12 -24.41 -12.93
CA GLU A 198 32.43 -25.01 -11.62
C GLU A 198 31.18 -25.58 -10.93
N THR A 199 29.98 -25.05 -11.25
CA THR A 199 28.70 -25.52 -10.71
C THR A 199 27.64 -25.73 -11.80
N ASP A 200 26.71 -26.65 -11.54
CA ASP A 200 25.52 -26.92 -12.37
C ASP A 200 24.28 -26.68 -11.52
N ASP A 201 24.05 -25.39 -11.23
CA ASP A 201 23.06 -24.88 -10.28
C ASP A 201 21.95 -24.11 -11.02
N GLU A 202 20.70 -24.37 -10.65
CA GLU A 202 19.52 -23.81 -11.31
C GLU A 202 19.39 -22.29 -11.12
N LEU A 203 19.77 -21.76 -9.96
CA LEU A 203 19.75 -20.32 -9.67
C LEU A 203 20.82 -19.59 -10.49
N VAL A 204 22.01 -20.18 -10.58
CA VAL A 204 23.12 -19.66 -11.38
C VAL A 204 22.72 -19.56 -12.86
N TRP A 205 22.11 -20.60 -13.43
CA TRP A 205 21.60 -20.57 -14.81
C TRP A 205 20.51 -19.52 -15.02
N ALA A 206 19.56 -19.39 -14.08
CA ALA A 206 18.51 -18.39 -14.17
C ALA A 206 19.05 -16.96 -14.08
N ASN A 207 19.95 -16.70 -13.14
CA ASN A 207 20.61 -15.40 -12.98
C ASN A 207 21.39 -15.01 -14.24
N TYR A 208 22.07 -15.97 -14.87
CA TYR A 208 22.72 -15.73 -16.16
C TYR A 208 21.71 -15.41 -17.27
N GLY A 209 20.56 -16.09 -17.30
CA GLY A 209 19.44 -15.78 -18.20
C GLY A 209 18.92 -14.35 -18.00
N TYR A 210 18.67 -13.94 -16.76
CA TYR A 210 18.24 -12.58 -16.41
C TYR A 210 19.28 -11.53 -16.83
N PHE A 211 20.57 -11.79 -16.62
CA PHE A 211 21.65 -10.91 -17.08
C PHE A 211 21.64 -10.74 -18.61
N LEU A 212 21.51 -11.84 -19.37
CA LEU A 212 21.45 -11.80 -20.83
C LEU A 212 20.22 -11.04 -21.34
N GLU A 213 19.09 -11.19 -20.65
CA GLU A 213 17.84 -10.51 -20.95
C GLU A 213 17.93 -9.01 -20.63
N LYS A 214 18.16 -8.66 -19.36
CA LYS A 214 18.10 -7.30 -18.80
C LYS A 214 19.28 -6.42 -19.22
N ARG A 215 20.49 -6.96 -19.26
CA ARG A 215 21.71 -6.16 -19.52
C ARG A 215 22.19 -6.22 -20.96
N ARG A 216 21.87 -7.29 -21.69
CA ARG A 216 22.38 -7.50 -23.05
C ARG A 216 21.31 -7.50 -24.14
N GLY A 217 20.03 -7.63 -23.79
CA GLY A 217 18.93 -7.77 -24.75
C GLY A 217 19.07 -8.99 -25.66
N ARG A 218 19.77 -10.03 -25.20
CA ARG A 218 20.08 -11.27 -25.94
C ARG A 218 19.06 -12.36 -25.61
N TYR A 219 17.84 -12.19 -26.11
CA TYR A 219 16.70 -13.07 -25.76
C TYR A 219 16.89 -14.54 -26.16
N GLU A 220 17.56 -14.83 -27.28
CA GLU A 220 17.85 -16.21 -27.69
C GLU A 220 18.79 -16.90 -26.69
N ASP A 221 19.85 -16.21 -26.27
CA ASP A 221 20.81 -16.77 -25.30
C ASP A 221 20.17 -16.88 -23.90
N ALA A 222 19.33 -15.91 -23.53
CA ALA A 222 18.57 -15.95 -22.29
C ALA A 222 17.59 -17.14 -22.26
N PHE A 223 16.92 -17.43 -23.38
CA PHE A 223 16.03 -18.57 -23.51
C PHE A 223 16.76 -19.90 -23.28
N GLU A 224 17.95 -20.08 -23.85
CA GLU A 224 18.76 -21.28 -23.61
C GLU A 224 19.28 -21.37 -22.18
N ALA A 225 19.67 -20.25 -21.56
CA ALA A 225 20.07 -20.22 -20.15
C ALA A 225 18.92 -20.62 -19.20
N PHE A 226 17.71 -20.08 -19.41
CA PHE A 226 16.54 -20.46 -18.62
C PHE A 226 16.12 -21.92 -18.87
N LYS A 227 16.28 -22.44 -20.09
CA LYS A 227 16.06 -23.88 -20.36
C LYS A 227 17.04 -24.75 -19.59
N ASN A 228 18.32 -24.40 -19.53
CA ASN A 228 19.27 -25.14 -18.70
C ASN A 228 18.90 -25.09 -17.22
N SER A 229 18.47 -23.92 -16.71
CA SER A 229 17.93 -23.80 -15.34
C SER A 229 16.75 -24.75 -15.11
N LEU A 230 15.79 -24.80 -16.06
CA LEU A 230 14.65 -25.71 -16.00
C LEU A 230 15.06 -27.18 -15.97
N GLU A 231 16.03 -27.58 -16.80
CA GLU A 231 16.55 -28.95 -16.82
C GLU A 231 17.19 -29.34 -15.48
N VAL A 232 17.88 -28.41 -14.81
CA VAL A 232 18.41 -28.62 -13.45
C VAL A 232 17.28 -28.74 -12.44
N CYS A 233 16.29 -27.84 -12.45
CA CYS A 233 15.10 -27.90 -11.59
C CYS A 233 14.36 -29.23 -11.70
N GLU A 234 14.15 -29.74 -12.93
CA GLU A 234 13.47 -31.01 -13.18
C GLU A 234 14.29 -32.22 -12.67
N ARG A 235 15.62 -32.11 -12.66
CA ARG A 235 16.52 -33.15 -12.16
C ARG A 235 16.54 -33.22 -10.63
N VAL A 236 16.55 -32.09 -9.94
CA VAL A 236 16.51 -32.03 -8.46
C VAL A 236 15.11 -32.34 -7.90
N GLY A 237 14.06 -32.03 -8.68
CA GLY A 237 12.68 -32.41 -8.41
C GLY A 237 11.86 -31.32 -7.73
N GLU A 238 10.53 -31.50 -7.77
CA GLU A 238 9.54 -30.49 -7.35
C GLU A 238 9.60 -30.16 -5.84
N GLU A 239 10.07 -31.09 -4.99
CA GLU A 239 10.25 -30.84 -3.55
C GLU A 239 11.35 -29.81 -3.26
N GLU A 240 12.39 -29.73 -4.09
CA GLU A 240 13.52 -28.80 -3.92
C GLU A 240 13.32 -27.52 -4.73
N ALA A 241 12.81 -27.62 -5.97
CA ALA A 241 12.67 -26.47 -6.87
C ALA A 241 11.30 -25.76 -6.81
N GLY A 242 10.25 -26.39 -6.28
CA GLY A 242 8.86 -25.90 -6.13
C GLY A 242 8.49 -24.57 -6.81
N ALA A 243 8.49 -23.47 -6.05
CA ALA A 243 8.09 -22.15 -6.54
C ALA A 243 9.06 -21.53 -7.56
N PHE A 244 10.35 -21.87 -7.48
CA PHE A 244 11.38 -21.39 -8.40
C PHE A 244 11.19 -21.98 -9.81
N LEU A 245 10.79 -23.25 -9.91
CA LEU A 245 10.45 -23.91 -11.17
C LEU A 245 9.39 -23.12 -11.98
N GLU A 246 8.34 -22.65 -11.30
CA GLU A 246 7.29 -21.86 -11.96
C GLU A 246 7.79 -20.50 -12.43
N GLU A 247 8.71 -19.87 -11.69
CA GLU A 247 9.31 -18.60 -12.10
C GLU A 247 10.22 -18.77 -13.32
N VAL A 248 11.00 -19.84 -13.38
CA VAL A 248 11.81 -20.19 -14.57
C VAL A 248 10.91 -20.42 -15.78
N LYS A 249 9.79 -21.13 -15.64
CA LYS A 249 8.82 -21.33 -16.74
C LYS A 249 8.22 -20.03 -17.26
N LYS A 250 7.86 -19.10 -16.36
CA LYS A 250 7.39 -17.75 -16.76
C LYS A 250 8.46 -16.99 -17.54
N SER A 251 9.71 -17.06 -17.08
CA SER A 251 10.84 -16.43 -17.75
C SER A 251 11.09 -17.02 -19.13
N ILE A 252 11.04 -18.35 -19.29
CA ILE A 252 11.10 -19.03 -20.61
C ILE A 252 9.99 -18.51 -21.53
N SER A 253 8.72 -18.53 -21.09
CA SER A 253 7.59 -18.07 -21.89
C SER A 253 7.70 -16.59 -22.28
N ARG A 254 8.26 -15.75 -21.40
CA ARG A 254 8.51 -14.34 -21.68
C ARG A 254 9.58 -14.20 -22.77
N VAL A 255 10.76 -14.79 -22.59
CA VAL A 255 11.87 -14.59 -23.53
C VAL A 255 11.65 -15.29 -24.88
N GLU A 256 10.90 -16.40 -24.90
CA GLU A 256 10.46 -17.07 -26.13
C GLU A 256 9.59 -16.15 -27.01
N ARG A 257 8.70 -15.36 -26.39
CA ARG A 257 7.95 -14.34 -27.13
C ARG A 257 8.86 -13.19 -27.55
N MET A 258 9.68 -12.68 -26.63
CA MET A 258 10.54 -11.52 -26.89
C MET A 258 11.54 -11.73 -28.04
N LYS A 259 12.08 -12.94 -28.20
CA LYS A 259 13.04 -13.26 -29.26
C LYS A 259 12.41 -13.29 -30.66
N ASP A 260 11.12 -13.58 -30.76
CA ASP A 260 10.37 -13.66 -32.03
C ASP A 260 9.79 -12.30 -32.46
N LEU A 261 9.91 -11.27 -31.62
CA LEU A 261 9.42 -9.92 -31.94
C LEU A 261 10.44 -9.13 -32.77
N GLU A 262 9.94 -8.41 -33.77
CA GLU A 262 10.73 -7.50 -34.61
C GLU A 262 10.11 -6.09 -34.69
N GLY A 263 10.95 -5.11 -35.04
CA GLY A 263 10.54 -3.73 -35.31
C GLY A 263 9.86 -3.05 -34.12
N GLU A 264 8.75 -2.37 -34.38
CA GLU A 264 8.02 -1.59 -33.38
C GLU A 264 7.45 -2.46 -32.26
N LYS A 265 6.97 -3.68 -32.58
CA LYS A 265 6.46 -4.62 -31.58
C LYS A 265 7.55 -5.01 -30.57
N ALA A 266 8.76 -5.26 -31.07
CA ALA A 266 9.91 -5.53 -30.20
C ALA A 266 10.27 -4.33 -29.35
N ARG A 267 10.24 -3.12 -29.92
CA ARG A 267 10.56 -1.88 -29.19
C ARG A 267 9.62 -1.68 -28.01
N VAL A 268 8.31 -1.75 -28.22
CA VAL A 268 7.30 -1.54 -27.18
C VAL A 268 7.33 -2.63 -26.12
N ALA A 269 7.51 -3.90 -26.51
CA ALA A 269 7.61 -5.00 -25.55
C ALA A 269 8.87 -4.90 -24.66
N ARG A 270 9.98 -4.39 -25.19
CA ARG A 270 11.20 -4.12 -24.42
C ARG A 270 10.99 -2.99 -23.43
N GLU A 271 10.38 -1.92 -23.88
CA GLU A 271 10.03 -0.77 -23.04
C GLU A 271 9.09 -1.16 -21.89
N TYR A 272 8.11 -2.03 -22.15
CA TYR A 272 7.29 -2.65 -21.12
C TYR A 272 8.13 -3.45 -20.12
N GLN A 273 9.01 -4.33 -20.59
CA GLN A 273 9.80 -5.18 -19.69
C GLN A 273 10.82 -4.37 -18.87
N GLU A 274 11.40 -3.32 -19.44
CA GLU A 274 12.24 -2.36 -18.73
C GLU A 274 11.47 -1.64 -17.63
N ALA A 275 10.21 -1.27 -17.87
CA ALA A 275 9.34 -0.69 -16.85
C ALA A 275 9.08 -1.66 -15.69
N VAL A 276 8.77 -2.93 -16.01
CA VAL A 276 8.55 -3.98 -14.99
C VAL A 276 9.78 -4.15 -14.10
N TRP A 277 10.97 -4.25 -14.68
CA TRP A 277 12.20 -4.37 -13.90
C TRP A 277 12.50 -3.13 -13.07
N LEU A 278 12.27 -1.93 -13.62
CA LEU A 278 12.49 -0.69 -12.88
C LEU A 278 11.55 -0.58 -11.67
N ILE A 279 10.29 -0.98 -11.81
CA ILE A 279 9.33 -0.96 -10.69
C ILE A 279 9.77 -1.96 -9.61
N GLU A 280 10.25 -3.15 -9.98
CA GLU A 280 10.76 -4.12 -9.01
C GLU A 280 12.04 -3.63 -8.34
N ASP A 281 12.98 -3.02 -9.08
CA ASP A 281 14.21 -2.45 -8.51
C ASP A 281 13.87 -1.32 -7.49
N ILE A 282 12.86 -0.49 -7.79
CA ILE A 282 12.35 0.54 -6.86
C ILE A 282 11.71 -0.07 -5.63
N ARG A 283 10.93 -1.14 -5.80
CA ARG A 283 10.27 -1.86 -4.72
C ARG A 283 11.30 -2.47 -3.77
N GLU A 284 12.29 -3.19 -4.31
CA GLU A 284 13.36 -3.80 -3.54
C GLU A 284 14.18 -2.74 -2.79
N PHE A 285 14.51 -1.63 -3.45
CA PHE A 285 15.15 -0.49 -2.80
C PHE A 285 14.36 0.02 -1.59
N ALA A 286 13.04 0.14 -1.73
CA ALA A 286 12.18 0.63 -0.66
C ALA A 286 12.05 -0.40 0.48
N GLU A 287 11.86 -1.67 0.16
CA GLU A 287 11.81 -2.77 1.15
C GLU A 287 13.11 -2.85 1.96
N LYS A 288 14.28 -2.69 1.29
CA LYS A 288 15.60 -2.71 1.95
C LYS A 288 15.89 -1.48 2.80
N ARG A 289 15.42 -0.29 2.42
CA ARG A 289 15.89 0.99 3.02
C ARG A 289 14.82 1.78 3.77
N MET A 290 13.55 1.43 3.60
CA MET A 290 12.41 2.22 4.08
C MET A 290 11.46 1.42 4.95
N GLU A 291 11.91 0.36 5.62
CA GLU A 291 11.07 -0.52 6.45
C GLU A 291 10.18 0.26 7.45
N ARG A 292 10.77 1.27 8.12
CA ARG A 292 10.03 2.11 9.07
C ARG A 292 8.94 2.95 8.39
N GLU A 293 9.21 3.47 7.20
CA GLU A 293 8.26 4.28 6.44
C GLU A 293 7.17 3.41 5.82
N ILE A 294 7.50 2.20 5.36
CA ILE A 294 6.51 1.20 4.91
C ILE A 294 5.54 0.89 6.04
N ARG A 295 6.03 0.65 7.26
CA ARG A 295 5.17 0.33 8.41
C ARG A 295 4.19 1.46 8.73
N LYS A 296 4.64 2.72 8.71
CA LYS A 296 3.74 3.89 8.88
C LYS A 296 2.75 3.99 7.73
N ALA A 297 3.22 3.79 6.51
CA ALA A 297 2.38 3.84 5.31
C ALA A 297 1.26 2.79 5.38
N GLN A 298 1.52 1.60 5.92
CA GLN A 298 0.49 0.58 6.11
C GLN A 298 -0.61 1.06 7.06
N GLU A 299 -0.26 1.68 8.19
CA GLU A 299 -1.24 2.23 9.15
C GLU A 299 -2.08 3.33 8.49
N GLU A 300 -1.45 4.25 7.77
CA GLU A 300 -2.11 5.33 7.04
C GLU A 300 -3.06 4.80 5.95
N TYR A 301 -2.62 3.80 5.18
CA TYR A 301 -3.41 3.23 4.10
C TYR A 301 -4.65 2.50 4.62
N VAL A 302 -4.52 1.76 5.73
CA VAL A 302 -5.64 1.07 6.40
C VAL A 302 -6.67 2.08 6.92
N GLU A 303 -6.21 3.20 7.50
CA GLU A 303 -7.08 4.27 7.96
C GLU A 303 -7.78 4.98 6.80
N GLU A 304 -7.04 5.34 5.74
CA GLU A 304 -7.57 6.05 4.57
C GLU A 304 -8.59 5.22 3.79
N LYS A 305 -8.39 3.91 3.69
CA LYS A 305 -9.30 2.98 2.99
C LYS A 305 -10.38 2.38 3.89
N GLU A 306 -10.46 2.79 5.16
CA GLU A 306 -11.39 2.25 6.17
C GLU A 306 -11.37 0.71 6.24
N MET A 307 -10.18 0.12 6.16
CA MET A 307 -9.96 -1.33 6.18
C MET A 307 -9.63 -1.83 7.59
N GLU A 308 -9.82 -3.13 7.86
CA GLU A 308 -9.32 -3.75 9.10
C GLU A 308 -7.82 -4.11 8.99
N GLU A 309 -7.40 -4.64 7.85
CA GLU A 309 -6.01 -5.00 7.53
C GLU A 309 -5.80 -5.03 6.01
N ILE A 310 -4.55 -4.93 5.56
CA ILE A 310 -4.20 -5.05 4.14
C ILE A 310 -4.17 -6.55 3.79
N GLY A 311 -5.12 -6.98 2.96
CA GLY A 311 -5.17 -8.35 2.45
C GLY A 311 -4.12 -8.62 1.39
N PHE A 312 -4.00 -9.89 0.98
CA PHE A 312 -3.12 -10.26 -0.14
C PHE A 312 -3.51 -9.53 -1.44
N GLU A 313 -4.81 -9.37 -1.69
CA GLU A 313 -5.35 -8.70 -2.88
C GLU A 313 -4.98 -7.21 -2.91
N ASP A 314 -4.96 -6.53 -1.76
CA ASP A 314 -4.67 -5.10 -1.63
C ASP A 314 -3.17 -4.78 -1.53
N SER A 315 -2.33 -5.81 -1.32
CA SER A 315 -0.89 -5.62 -1.08
C SER A 315 -0.17 -4.96 -2.26
N PHE A 316 -0.59 -5.24 -3.49
CA PHE A 316 -0.05 -4.63 -4.70
C PHE A 316 -0.45 -3.16 -4.82
N ASP A 317 -1.71 -2.85 -4.54
CA ASP A 317 -2.22 -1.48 -4.59
C ASP A 317 -1.57 -0.62 -3.50
N PHE A 318 -1.41 -1.17 -2.29
CA PHE A 318 -0.67 -0.55 -1.20
C PHE A 318 0.77 -0.22 -1.62
N MET A 319 1.50 -1.19 -2.19
CA MET A 319 2.89 -0.95 -2.61
C MET A 319 2.97 0.07 -3.75
N GLY A 320 2.06 0.02 -4.74
CA GLY A 320 1.98 1.03 -5.79
C GLY A 320 1.74 2.43 -5.22
N TRP A 321 0.79 2.56 -4.29
CA TRP A 321 0.50 3.81 -3.59
C TRP A 321 1.71 4.29 -2.78
N PHE A 322 2.35 3.42 -2.01
CA PHE A 322 3.53 3.79 -1.22
C PHE A 322 4.67 4.29 -2.10
N LEU A 323 4.99 3.59 -3.19
CA LEU A 323 6.14 3.88 -4.03
C LEU A 323 5.98 5.15 -4.87
N PHE A 324 4.76 5.43 -5.34
CA PHE A 324 4.53 6.45 -6.37
C PHE A 324 3.56 7.57 -5.96
N HIS A 325 2.81 7.42 -4.87
CA HIS A 325 1.82 8.38 -4.41
C HIS A 325 2.14 8.99 -3.04
N ARG A 326 2.45 8.15 -2.04
CA ARG A 326 2.71 8.60 -0.67
C ARG A 326 3.99 9.42 -0.58
N LYS A 327 3.87 10.66 -0.11
CA LYS A 327 5.01 11.54 0.11
C LYS A 327 5.72 11.23 1.44
N LEU A 328 7.03 11.11 1.37
CA LEU A 328 7.95 11.09 2.51
C LEU A 328 8.04 12.49 3.17
N PRO A 329 8.67 12.61 4.35
CA PRO A 329 8.80 13.90 5.05
C PRO A 329 9.50 15.02 4.25
N ASP A 330 10.32 14.66 3.27
CA ASP A 330 10.99 15.60 2.35
C ASP A 330 10.10 16.04 1.16
N GLY A 331 8.86 15.51 1.09
CA GLY A 331 7.87 15.79 0.06
C GLY A 331 7.98 14.94 -1.20
N LYS A 332 8.98 14.04 -1.30
CA LYS A 332 9.17 13.14 -2.45
C LYS A 332 8.48 11.80 -2.23
N VAL A 333 8.25 11.06 -3.31
CA VAL A 333 7.81 9.66 -3.25
C VAL A 333 9.03 8.73 -3.34
N PRO A 334 9.00 7.52 -2.75
CA PRO A 334 10.11 6.57 -2.79
C PRO A 334 10.69 6.31 -4.18
N GLY A 335 9.84 6.17 -5.21
CA GLY A 335 10.28 5.98 -6.59
C GLY A 335 11.11 7.14 -7.14
N MET A 336 10.85 8.38 -6.67
CA MET A 336 11.65 9.55 -7.05
C MET A 336 12.97 9.64 -6.27
N VAL A 337 13.01 9.16 -5.03
CA VAL A 337 14.27 9.04 -4.28
C VAL A 337 15.20 8.07 -5.00
N TYR A 338 14.71 6.89 -5.37
CA TYR A 338 15.45 5.92 -6.18
C TYR A 338 15.94 6.54 -7.49
N ALA A 339 15.06 7.21 -8.24
CA ALA A 339 15.39 7.77 -9.54
C ALA A 339 16.49 8.86 -9.49
N GLU A 340 16.59 9.59 -8.38
CA GLU A 340 17.64 10.58 -8.15
C GLU A 340 18.97 9.93 -7.77
N GLU A 341 18.93 8.95 -6.86
CA GLU A 341 20.14 8.22 -6.42
C GLU A 341 20.79 7.42 -7.55
N GLU A 342 19.99 6.74 -8.36
CA GLU A 342 20.45 5.95 -9.51
C GLU A 342 20.71 6.81 -10.76
N GLY A 343 20.48 8.12 -10.68
CA GLY A 343 20.78 9.03 -11.78
C GLY A 343 19.96 8.80 -13.05
N LEU A 344 18.71 8.32 -12.91
CA LEU A 344 17.82 8.04 -14.05
C LEU A 344 17.59 9.30 -14.91
N ASP A 345 17.40 9.09 -16.21
CA ASP A 345 17.18 10.18 -17.16
C ASP A 345 15.82 10.88 -16.96
N GLY A 346 15.67 12.06 -17.58
CA GLY A 346 14.47 12.89 -17.41
C GLY A 346 13.20 12.28 -17.99
N VAL A 347 13.29 11.45 -19.03
CA VAL A 347 12.14 10.78 -19.65
C VAL A 347 11.63 9.69 -18.71
N THR A 348 12.53 8.88 -18.17
CA THR A 348 12.21 7.83 -17.19
C THR A 348 11.61 8.43 -15.91
N LYS A 349 12.17 9.53 -15.41
CA LYS A 349 11.61 10.27 -14.27
C LYS A 349 10.19 10.77 -14.51
N GLU A 350 9.89 11.25 -15.71
CA GLU A 350 8.54 11.71 -16.04
C GLU A 350 7.53 10.55 -16.10
N ARG A 351 7.96 9.40 -16.62
CA ARG A 351 7.14 8.17 -16.62
C ARG A 351 6.84 7.68 -15.20
N LEU A 352 7.84 7.71 -14.30
CA LEU A 352 7.65 7.37 -12.89
C LEU A 352 6.65 8.29 -12.19
N LYS A 353 6.59 9.57 -12.54
CA LYS A 353 5.54 10.48 -12.01
C LYS A 353 4.15 10.08 -12.51
N GLY A 354 4.03 9.60 -13.74
CA GLY A 354 2.78 9.07 -14.29
C GLY A 354 2.20 7.96 -13.43
N LEU A 355 3.05 7.07 -12.89
CA LEU A 355 2.62 6.01 -11.97
C LEU A 355 1.94 6.53 -10.70
N GLY A 356 2.15 7.80 -10.31
CA GLY A 356 1.48 8.45 -9.18
C GLY A 356 0.05 8.92 -9.48
N SER A 357 -0.44 8.74 -10.71
CA SER A 357 -1.79 9.11 -11.16
C SER A 357 -2.43 7.92 -11.91
N PRO A 358 -2.75 6.83 -11.21
CA PRO A 358 -3.44 5.69 -11.83
C PRO A 358 -4.87 6.03 -12.23
N GLU A 359 -5.39 5.31 -13.22
CA GLU A 359 -6.82 5.29 -13.55
C GLU A 359 -7.47 4.11 -12.82
N GLU A 360 -8.39 4.42 -11.91
CA GLU A 360 -9.19 3.42 -11.19
C GLU A 360 -10.48 3.17 -11.95
N GLY A 361 -10.82 1.90 -12.16
CA GLY A 361 -12.01 1.56 -12.92
C GLY A 361 -12.40 0.09 -12.87
N THR A 362 -13.47 -0.20 -13.59
CA THR A 362 -13.87 -1.57 -13.91
C THR A 362 -13.78 -1.76 -15.41
N PHE A 363 -12.89 -2.66 -15.83
CA PHE A 363 -12.46 -2.75 -17.20
C PHE A 363 -12.90 -4.07 -17.84
N GLU A 364 -13.47 -4.00 -19.03
CA GLU A 364 -13.66 -5.14 -19.93
C GLU A 364 -12.45 -5.31 -20.84
N ILE A 365 -11.97 -6.55 -20.95
CA ILE A 365 -10.92 -6.91 -21.91
C ILE A 365 -11.54 -7.05 -23.30
N VAL A 366 -11.24 -6.11 -24.19
CA VAL A 366 -11.80 -6.08 -25.55
C VAL A 366 -10.90 -6.76 -26.58
N ASP A 367 -9.58 -6.82 -26.35
CA ASP A 367 -8.63 -7.52 -27.21
C ASP A 367 -7.39 -8.00 -26.43
N VAL A 368 -6.78 -9.10 -26.89
CA VAL A 368 -5.58 -9.69 -26.26
C VAL A 368 -4.61 -10.18 -27.35
N ASP A 369 -3.40 -9.63 -27.39
CA ASP A 369 -2.27 -10.13 -28.17
C ASP A 369 -1.18 -10.63 -27.22
N HIS A 370 -1.27 -11.93 -26.88
CA HIS A 370 -0.31 -12.61 -25.99
C HIS A 370 1.12 -12.59 -26.54
N ALA A 371 1.31 -12.54 -27.86
CA ALA A 371 2.64 -12.58 -28.47
C ALA A 371 3.38 -11.26 -28.27
N THR A 372 2.66 -10.13 -28.25
CA THR A 372 3.24 -8.80 -28.05
C THR A 372 3.00 -8.22 -26.65
N PHE A 373 2.48 -9.02 -25.71
CA PHE A 373 2.14 -8.57 -24.35
C PHE A 373 1.09 -7.45 -24.32
N LYS A 374 0.26 -7.34 -25.38
CA LYS A 374 -0.67 -6.23 -25.53
C LYS A 374 -2.08 -6.64 -25.14
N LEU A 375 -2.76 -5.76 -24.44
CA LEU A 375 -4.16 -5.88 -24.03
C LEU A 375 -4.86 -4.58 -24.41
N VAL A 376 -6.11 -4.65 -24.86
CA VAL A 376 -6.96 -3.47 -24.94
C VAL A 376 -8.10 -3.68 -23.98
N VAL A 377 -8.33 -2.69 -23.12
CA VAL A 377 -9.39 -2.71 -22.13
C VAL A 377 -10.29 -1.50 -22.29
N LYS A 378 -11.52 -1.62 -21.83
CA LYS A 378 -12.52 -0.57 -21.88
C LYS A 378 -13.16 -0.40 -20.52
N ASP A 379 -13.17 0.81 -20.00
CA ASP A 379 -13.91 1.11 -18.77
C ASP A 379 -15.41 0.97 -19.05
N ILE A 380 -16.07 0.09 -18.29
CA ILE A 380 -17.47 -0.25 -18.53
C ILE A 380 -18.44 0.84 -18.07
N ILE A 381 -17.96 1.87 -17.35
CA ILE A 381 -18.70 3.03 -16.86
C ILE A 381 -18.47 4.25 -17.76
N THR A 382 -17.24 4.58 -18.12
CA THR A 382 -16.92 5.76 -18.94
C THR A 382 -16.93 5.49 -20.45
N ASP A 383 -16.91 4.21 -20.85
CA ASP A 383 -16.70 3.75 -22.22
C ASP A 383 -15.33 4.12 -22.83
N GLU A 384 -14.38 4.61 -22.05
CA GLU A 384 -13.02 4.93 -22.50
C GLU A 384 -12.20 3.66 -22.72
N GLU A 385 -11.39 3.65 -23.78
CA GLU A 385 -10.52 2.52 -24.14
C GLU A 385 -9.06 2.83 -23.83
N TYR A 386 -8.37 1.84 -23.28
CA TYR A 386 -6.99 1.93 -22.83
C TYR A 386 -6.16 0.81 -23.45
N GLU A 387 -4.97 1.16 -23.94
CA GLU A 387 -3.99 0.20 -24.44
C GLU A 387 -3.00 -0.14 -23.32
N LEU A 388 -2.96 -1.42 -22.95
CA LEU A 388 -2.17 -1.94 -21.84
C LEU A 388 -1.07 -2.86 -22.35
N MET A 389 0.03 -2.88 -21.59
CA MET A 389 1.09 -3.86 -21.72
C MET A 389 1.16 -4.72 -20.46
N GLY A 390 1.16 -6.04 -20.62
CA GLY A 390 1.09 -6.97 -19.50
C GLY A 390 1.30 -8.43 -19.90
N ASN A 391 1.82 -9.23 -18.97
CA ASN A 391 2.03 -10.66 -19.16
C ASN A 391 1.04 -11.49 -18.32
N PHE A 392 -0.12 -11.79 -18.91
CA PHE A 392 -1.20 -12.48 -18.21
C PHE A 392 -1.54 -13.85 -18.80
N PRO A 393 -0.99 -14.93 -18.24
CA PRO A 393 -1.41 -16.25 -18.65
C PRO A 393 -2.89 -16.47 -18.31
N GLY A 394 -3.67 -16.92 -19.31
CA GLY A 394 -5.06 -17.34 -19.10
C GLY A 394 -6.14 -16.27 -19.32
N ILE A 395 -5.77 -15.00 -19.50
CA ILE A 395 -6.73 -13.93 -19.80
C ILE A 395 -7.33 -14.08 -21.20
N ARG A 396 -8.64 -13.83 -21.29
CA ARG A 396 -9.43 -13.91 -22.52
C ARG A 396 -10.28 -12.67 -22.73
N LYS A 397 -10.53 -12.39 -24.01
CA LYS A 397 -11.49 -11.37 -24.45
C LYS A 397 -12.87 -11.61 -23.81
N GLY A 398 -13.48 -10.53 -23.34
CA GLY A 398 -14.81 -10.52 -22.73
C GLY A 398 -14.79 -10.67 -21.20
N GLN A 399 -13.67 -11.03 -20.58
CA GLN A 399 -13.55 -10.97 -19.13
C GLN A 399 -13.47 -9.53 -18.63
N THR A 400 -13.83 -9.33 -17.37
CA THR A 400 -13.71 -8.03 -16.68
C THR A 400 -12.81 -8.13 -15.45
N PHE A 401 -12.20 -7.02 -15.05
CA PHE A 401 -11.50 -6.87 -13.76
C PHE A 401 -11.75 -5.47 -13.19
N THR A 402 -11.51 -5.30 -11.89
CA THR A 402 -11.59 -4.01 -11.18
C THR A 402 -10.23 -3.71 -10.55
N GLY A 403 -9.78 -2.47 -10.61
CA GLY A 403 -8.51 -2.05 -10.00
C GLY A 403 -7.92 -0.82 -10.69
N CYS A 404 -6.60 -0.64 -10.53
CA CYS A 404 -5.86 0.47 -11.10
C CYS A 404 -5.05 0.07 -12.35
N ILE A 405 -5.04 0.95 -13.35
CA ILE A 405 -4.10 0.91 -14.48
C ILE A 405 -3.19 2.15 -14.42
N TYR A 406 -1.91 1.98 -14.74
CA TYR A 406 -0.87 2.98 -14.47
C TYR A 406 -0.27 3.51 -15.77
N PRO A 407 -0.29 4.82 -16.04
CA PRO A 407 0.22 5.34 -17.29
C PRO A 407 1.75 5.22 -17.38
N TRP A 408 2.23 4.78 -18.54
CA TRP A 408 3.65 4.64 -18.87
C TRP A 408 3.94 5.13 -20.30
N GLY A 409 4.01 6.45 -20.47
CA GLY A 409 4.19 7.05 -21.79
C GLY A 409 2.98 6.83 -22.68
N ASP A 410 3.11 5.97 -23.69
CA ASP A 410 2.09 5.74 -24.72
C ASP A 410 1.15 4.56 -24.41
N PHE A 411 1.40 3.82 -23.32
CA PHE A 411 0.58 2.68 -22.89
C PHE A 411 0.39 2.67 -21.38
N TYR A 412 -0.49 1.81 -20.90
CA TYR A 412 -0.73 1.59 -19.47
C TYR A 412 -0.13 0.28 -19.00
N LEU A 413 0.38 0.29 -17.78
CA LEU A 413 0.76 -0.89 -17.01
C LEU A 413 -0.40 -1.28 -16.11
N THR A 414 -0.31 -2.48 -15.59
CA THR A 414 -1.22 -3.01 -14.56
C THR A 414 -0.46 -3.20 -13.26
N ALA A 415 -1.07 -2.98 -12.11
CA ALA A 415 -0.49 -3.44 -10.85
C ALA A 415 -0.51 -4.98 -10.80
N GLY A 416 0.64 -5.61 -11.02
CA GLY A 416 0.84 -7.03 -10.77
C GLY A 416 -0.17 -7.97 -11.48
N ALA A 417 -0.65 -8.97 -10.75
CA ALA A 417 -1.59 -9.96 -11.27
C ALA A 417 -3.00 -9.36 -11.40
N VAL A 418 -3.50 -9.21 -12.62
CA VAL A 418 -4.88 -8.77 -12.84
C VAL A 418 -5.84 -9.90 -12.43
N ALA A 419 -6.56 -9.69 -11.34
CA ALA A 419 -7.61 -10.59 -10.88
C ALA A 419 -8.85 -10.45 -11.78
N THR A 420 -8.90 -11.20 -12.87
CA THR A 420 -10.07 -11.22 -13.76
C THR A 420 -11.22 -12.02 -13.15
N TYR A 421 -12.44 -11.50 -13.30
CA TYR A 421 -13.65 -12.24 -13.01
C TYR A 421 -13.86 -13.39 -14.02
N ALA A 422 -14.48 -14.48 -13.55
CA ALA A 422 -14.97 -15.55 -14.42
C ALA A 422 -16.00 -14.99 -15.43
N GLU A 423 -16.22 -15.67 -16.55
CA GLU A 423 -17.14 -15.21 -17.61
C GLU A 423 -18.54 -14.88 -17.08
N GLU A 424 -19.14 -15.75 -16.27
CA GLU A 424 -20.47 -15.53 -15.68
C GLU A 424 -20.52 -14.29 -14.78
N SER A 425 -19.48 -14.08 -13.97
CA SER A 425 -19.36 -12.89 -13.12
C SER A 425 -19.13 -11.63 -13.96
N SER A 426 -18.37 -11.73 -15.05
CA SER A 426 -18.13 -10.64 -15.98
C SER A 426 -19.42 -10.17 -16.66
N GLU A 427 -20.28 -11.11 -17.07
CA GLU A 427 -21.60 -10.77 -17.62
C GLU A 427 -22.51 -10.06 -16.61
N LYS A 428 -22.45 -10.46 -15.32
CA LYS A 428 -23.21 -9.80 -14.25
C LYS A 428 -22.75 -8.36 -14.03
N VAL A 429 -21.43 -8.16 -13.94
CA VAL A 429 -20.81 -6.83 -13.76
C VAL A 429 -21.18 -5.90 -14.91
N LYS A 430 -21.07 -6.37 -16.17
CA LYS A 430 -21.47 -5.58 -17.35
C LYS A 430 -22.95 -5.21 -17.33
N ARG A 431 -23.84 -6.14 -16.96
CA ARG A 431 -25.27 -5.85 -16.88
C ARG A 431 -25.59 -4.78 -15.83
N LEU A 432 -24.94 -4.86 -14.66
CA LEU A 432 -25.10 -3.85 -13.62
C LEU A 432 -24.60 -2.48 -14.07
N ALA A 433 -23.46 -2.43 -14.77
CA ALA A 433 -22.94 -1.20 -15.35
C ALA A 433 -23.89 -0.60 -16.40
N GLU A 434 -24.49 -1.42 -17.28
CA GLU A 434 -25.51 -0.96 -18.23
C GLU A 434 -26.78 -0.42 -17.53
N GLU A 435 -27.26 -1.10 -16.48
CA GLU A 435 -28.41 -0.66 -15.70
C GLU A 435 -28.15 0.66 -14.94
N LEU A 436 -26.91 0.85 -14.46
CA LEU A 436 -26.44 2.10 -13.86
C LEU A 436 -26.39 3.22 -14.91
N LYS A 437 -25.73 2.98 -16.04
CA LYS A 437 -25.67 3.93 -17.17
C LYS A 437 -27.04 4.34 -17.69
N SER A 438 -27.99 3.41 -17.70
CA SER A 438 -29.33 3.67 -18.21
C SER A 438 -30.29 4.28 -17.17
N GLY A 439 -29.84 4.50 -15.93
CA GLY A 439 -30.68 4.96 -14.82
C GLY A 439 -31.71 3.94 -14.32
N LYS A 440 -31.73 2.72 -14.88
CA LYS A 440 -32.73 1.68 -14.54
C LYS A 440 -32.57 1.19 -13.11
N LEU A 441 -31.34 1.15 -12.61
CA LEU A 441 -31.07 0.75 -11.23
C LEU A 441 -31.73 1.73 -10.25
N LEU A 442 -31.58 3.03 -10.51
CA LEU A 442 -32.20 4.11 -9.72
C LEU A 442 -33.72 4.08 -9.83
N ASP A 443 -34.28 3.85 -11.02
CA ASP A 443 -35.72 3.68 -11.22
C ASP A 443 -36.28 2.48 -10.44
N GLY A 444 -35.54 1.37 -10.43
CA GLY A 444 -35.90 0.16 -9.67
C GLY A 444 -35.93 0.40 -8.15
N VAL A 445 -34.94 1.13 -7.62
CA VAL A 445 -34.88 1.52 -6.21
C VAL A 445 -36.05 2.45 -5.86
N LYS A 446 -36.30 3.50 -6.66
CA LYS A 446 -37.42 4.43 -6.48
C LYS A 446 -38.78 3.72 -6.52
N LYS A 447 -38.96 2.78 -7.46
CA LYS A 447 -40.17 1.95 -7.53
C LYS A 447 -40.36 1.08 -6.28
N GLY A 448 -39.29 0.45 -5.80
CA GLY A 448 -39.32 -0.40 -4.60
C GLY A 448 -39.63 0.38 -3.31
N LEU A 449 -39.09 1.60 -3.17
CA LEU A 449 -39.40 2.49 -2.04
C LEU A 449 -40.86 2.92 -2.04
N LYS A 450 -41.38 3.32 -3.21
CA LYS A 450 -42.79 3.67 -3.38
C LYS A 450 -43.73 2.51 -3.08
N GLU A 451 -43.47 1.31 -3.61
CA GLU A 451 -44.31 0.13 -3.33
C GLU A 451 -44.30 -0.22 -1.83
N ARG A 452 -43.14 -0.10 -1.18
CA ARG A 452 -43.03 -0.32 0.26
C ARG A 452 -43.80 0.75 1.05
N HIS A 453 -43.79 2.00 0.61
CA HIS A 453 -44.59 3.07 1.20
C HIS A 453 -46.09 2.79 1.08
N ASP A 454 -46.56 2.46 -0.13
CA ASP A 454 -47.98 2.15 -0.38
C ASP A 454 -48.44 0.95 0.48
N ALA A 455 -47.60 -0.09 0.60
CA ALA A 455 -47.85 -1.23 1.46
C ALA A 455 -47.85 -0.87 2.96
N PHE A 456 -46.97 0.05 3.38
CA PHE A 456 -46.91 0.54 4.75
C PHE A 456 -48.20 1.28 5.12
N VAL A 457 -48.64 2.21 4.26
CA VAL A 457 -49.89 2.96 4.44
C VAL A 457 -51.09 2.01 4.47
N LEU A 458 -51.12 1.00 3.60
CA LEU A 458 -52.17 -0.02 3.61
C LEU A 458 -52.20 -0.83 4.92
N TYR A 459 -51.03 -1.18 5.46
CA TYR A 459 -50.93 -2.02 6.66
C TYR A 459 -51.25 -1.27 7.95
N PHE A 460 -50.69 -0.06 8.09
CA PHE A 460 -50.83 0.76 9.30
C PHE A 460 -52.01 1.72 9.25
N GLY A 461 -52.57 1.98 8.07
CA GLY A 461 -53.66 2.95 7.86
C GLY A 461 -53.21 4.41 7.92
N THR A 462 -51.91 4.66 8.04
CA THR A 462 -51.28 5.98 8.06
C THR A 462 -49.86 5.87 7.50
N GLU A 463 -49.32 6.99 7.05
CA GLU A 463 -47.92 7.12 6.64
C GLU A 463 -46.97 7.31 7.82
N ASP A 464 -47.47 7.62 9.01
CA ASP A 464 -46.66 7.91 10.20
C ASP A 464 -47.21 7.25 11.48
N ALA A 465 -46.92 5.96 11.65
CA ALA A 465 -47.44 5.17 12.76
C ALA A 465 -46.70 5.46 14.07
N ILE A 466 -47.43 5.83 15.13
CA ILE A 466 -46.86 6.17 16.45
C ILE A 466 -47.01 4.99 17.43
N PHE A 467 -45.92 4.64 18.10
CA PHE A 467 -45.84 3.54 19.07
C PHE A 467 -45.39 4.05 20.44
N LYS A 468 -45.92 3.47 21.53
CA LYS A 468 -45.66 3.94 22.90
C LYS A 468 -44.37 3.42 23.51
N SER A 469 -43.67 2.53 22.81
CA SER A 469 -42.40 1.98 23.27
C SER A 469 -41.62 1.34 22.13
N LYS A 470 -40.30 1.26 22.31
CA LYS A 470 -39.39 0.51 21.44
C LYS A 470 -39.86 -0.91 21.16
N LYS A 471 -40.29 -1.64 22.19
CA LYS A 471 -40.75 -3.04 22.07
C LYS A 471 -42.01 -3.16 21.22
N GLU A 472 -42.92 -2.19 21.34
CA GLU A 472 -44.14 -2.15 20.54
C GLU A 472 -43.83 -1.84 19.08
N CYS A 473 -43.01 -0.81 18.82
CA CYS A 473 -42.56 -0.43 17.49
C CYS A 473 -41.86 -1.58 16.78
N GLU A 474 -40.84 -2.19 17.39
CA GLU A 474 -40.12 -3.33 16.84
C GLU A 474 -41.07 -4.50 16.53
N LYS A 475 -42.02 -4.79 17.42
CA LYS A 475 -42.99 -5.88 17.18
C LYS A 475 -43.88 -5.58 15.98
N ALA A 476 -44.36 -4.34 15.85
CA ALA A 476 -45.25 -3.93 14.78
C ALA A 476 -44.53 -3.89 13.43
N VAL A 477 -43.36 -3.27 13.36
CA VAL A 477 -42.52 -3.18 12.14
C VAL A 477 -42.05 -4.56 11.67
N ASN A 478 -41.67 -5.44 12.60
CA ASN A 478 -41.29 -6.81 12.24
C ASN A 478 -42.46 -7.62 11.68
N LYS A 479 -43.68 -7.37 12.18
CA LYS A 479 -44.90 -7.99 11.66
C LYS A 479 -45.24 -7.43 10.27
N PHE A 480 -45.12 -6.12 10.07
CA PHE A 480 -45.25 -5.50 8.76
C PHE A 480 -44.22 -6.05 7.77
N SER A 481 -42.93 -6.08 8.12
CA SER A 481 -41.87 -6.57 7.23
C SER A 481 -42.10 -8.02 6.81
N ARG A 482 -42.57 -8.87 7.74
CA ARG A 482 -42.97 -10.25 7.41
C ARG A 482 -44.17 -10.28 6.47
N TRP A 483 -45.20 -9.51 6.76
CA TRP A 483 -46.39 -9.44 5.91
C TRP A 483 -46.05 -8.93 4.50
N PHE A 484 -45.25 -7.86 4.40
CA PHE A 484 -44.77 -7.32 3.14
C PHE A 484 -44.00 -8.35 2.32
N LEU A 485 -43.09 -9.10 2.96
CA LEU A 485 -42.28 -10.10 2.26
C LEU A 485 -43.08 -11.33 1.81
N PHE A 486 -43.97 -11.85 2.66
CA PHE A 486 -44.55 -13.19 2.47
C PHE A 486 -46.05 -13.22 2.19
N GLU A 487 -46.76 -12.10 2.34
CA GLU A 487 -48.23 -12.06 2.26
C GLU A 487 -48.73 -10.93 1.34
N TYR A 488 -47.98 -9.85 1.18
CA TYR A 488 -48.32 -8.76 0.27
C TYR A 488 -48.03 -9.15 -1.18
N ALA A 489 -49.09 -9.23 -1.98
CA ALA A 489 -48.98 -9.48 -3.41
C ALA A 489 -48.59 -8.17 -4.12
N THR A 490 -47.41 -8.16 -4.73
CA THR A 490 -46.91 -7.03 -5.51
C THR A 490 -47.78 -6.78 -6.73
N GLU A 491 -47.76 -5.54 -7.24
CA GLU A 491 -48.48 -5.20 -8.48
C GLU A 491 -47.95 -5.98 -9.70
N GLU A 492 -46.69 -6.46 -9.63
CA GLU A 492 -46.08 -7.35 -10.61
C GLU A 492 -46.57 -8.80 -10.45
N GLY A 493 -47.72 -9.08 -11.07
CA GLY A 493 -48.18 -10.45 -11.30
C GLY A 493 -48.84 -11.14 -10.10
N GLY A 494 -49.15 -10.40 -9.03
CA GLY A 494 -49.89 -10.92 -7.87
C GLY A 494 -49.08 -11.89 -7.02
N ARG A 495 -47.75 -11.86 -7.13
CA ARG A 495 -46.81 -12.68 -6.37
C ARG A 495 -46.19 -11.87 -5.24
N THR A 496 -45.79 -12.56 -4.18
CA THR A 496 -45.14 -11.94 -3.02
C THR A 496 -43.65 -11.70 -3.31
N ALA A 497 -43.04 -10.73 -2.62
CA ALA A 497 -41.60 -10.50 -2.74
C ALA A 497 -40.77 -11.76 -2.43
N ALA A 498 -41.24 -12.61 -1.51
CA ALA A 498 -40.61 -13.89 -1.20
C ALA A 498 -40.70 -14.91 -2.35
N GLU A 499 -41.80 -14.96 -3.09
CA GLU A 499 -41.93 -15.84 -4.26
C GLU A 499 -41.04 -15.38 -5.42
N LEU A 500 -40.92 -14.06 -5.62
CA LEU A 500 -40.00 -13.48 -6.61
C LEU A 500 -38.54 -13.75 -6.23
N TYR A 501 -38.20 -13.64 -4.94
CA TYR A 501 -36.88 -13.96 -4.42
C TYR A 501 -36.55 -15.45 -4.56
N GLU A 502 -37.48 -16.35 -4.20
CA GLU A 502 -37.29 -17.80 -4.29
C GLU A 502 -37.12 -18.29 -5.74
N GLU A 503 -37.83 -17.68 -6.70
CA GLU A 503 -37.60 -17.94 -8.11
C GLU A 503 -36.22 -17.48 -8.58
N LYS A 504 -35.77 -16.31 -8.13
CA LYS A 504 -34.49 -15.72 -8.56
C LYS A 504 -33.27 -16.42 -7.95
N TYR A 505 -33.35 -16.79 -6.66
CA TYR A 505 -32.19 -17.26 -5.89
C TYR A 505 -32.30 -18.73 -5.47
N GLY A 506 -33.42 -19.41 -5.76
CA GLY A 506 -33.60 -20.84 -5.44
C GLY A 506 -33.78 -21.15 -3.95
N GLU A 507 -33.88 -20.13 -3.11
CA GLU A 507 -34.11 -20.25 -1.67
C GLU A 507 -35.07 -19.19 -1.15
N LYS A 508 -35.71 -19.46 -0.01
CA LYS A 508 -36.61 -18.49 0.62
C LYS A 508 -35.81 -17.39 1.31
N PRO A 509 -36.24 -16.12 1.21
CA PRO A 509 -35.58 -15.04 1.92
C PRO A 509 -35.68 -15.25 3.42
N LYS A 510 -34.59 -14.96 4.14
CA LYS A 510 -34.58 -14.99 5.60
C LYS A 510 -35.30 -13.75 6.13
N HIS A 511 -36.20 -13.95 7.09
CA HIS A 511 -36.83 -12.84 7.81
C HIS A 511 -35.89 -12.37 8.93
N GLU A 512 -35.13 -11.30 8.65
CA GLU A 512 -34.38 -10.61 9.69
C GLU A 512 -35.30 -9.73 10.53
N ARG A 513 -35.11 -9.78 11.85
CA ARG A 513 -35.89 -8.95 12.77
C ARG A 513 -35.18 -7.61 12.94
N ALA A 514 -35.79 -6.55 12.44
CA ALA A 514 -35.40 -5.18 12.73
C ALA A 514 -35.39 -4.94 14.25
N LYS A 515 -34.27 -4.45 14.75
CA LYS A 515 -34.09 -3.98 16.13
C LYS A 515 -33.69 -2.52 16.07
N LEU A 516 -34.38 -1.68 16.82
CA LEU A 516 -34.01 -0.27 16.89
C LEU A 516 -32.74 -0.10 17.74
N PRO A 517 -31.91 0.93 17.48
CA PRO A 517 -30.74 1.23 18.29
C PRO A 517 -31.04 1.43 19.79
N HIS A 518 -30.02 1.33 20.65
CA HIS A 518 -30.21 1.51 22.10
C HIS A 518 -30.69 2.91 22.48
N SER A 519 -30.42 3.92 21.65
CA SER A 519 -30.89 5.30 21.82
C SER A 519 -32.42 5.46 21.85
N PHE A 520 -33.17 4.45 21.39
CA PHE A 520 -34.64 4.41 21.45
C PHE A 520 -35.16 3.79 22.77
N ALA A 521 -34.29 3.39 23.69
CA ALA A 521 -34.70 2.87 24.99
C ALA A 521 -35.21 3.99 25.91
N GLY A 522 -36.40 3.81 26.50
CA GLY A 522 -36.96 4.78 27.46
C GLY A 522 -37.58 6.04 26.85
N VAL A 523 -37.64 6.13 25.52
CA VAL A 523 -38.32 7.22 24.79
C VAL A 523 -39.84 7.14 25.00
N GLY A 524 -40.53 8.29 25.05
CA GLY A 524 -41.96 8.38 25.37
C GLY A 524 -42.84 7.78 24.27
N ASP A 525 -42.50 8.07 23.02
CA ASP A 525 -43.11 7.46 21.84
C ASP A 525 -42.12 7.39 20.65
N ILE A 526 -42.44 6.60 19.63
CA ILE A 526 -41.62 6.44 18.43
C ILE A 526 -42.55 6.50 17.22
N GLY A 527 -42.26 7.40 16.28
CA GLY A 527 -42.90 7.44 14.97
C GLY A 527 -42.14 6.57 13.98
N ALA A 528 -42.83 5.67 13.29
CA ALA A 528 -42.36 5.06 12.07
C ALA A 528 -42.96 5.84 10.89
N VAL A 529 -42.15 6.71 10.29
CA VAL A 529 -42.56 7.61 9.21
C VAL A 529 -42.14 7.00 7.89
N SER A 530 -43.11 6.71 7.04
CA SER A 530 -42.90 6.21 5.70
C SER A 530 -43.03 7.34 4.69
N ASP A 531 -42.10 7.34 3.75
CA ASP A 531 -42.03 8.25 2.63
C ASP A 531 -41.72 7.49 1.33
N PRO A 532 -42.32 7.83 0.18
CA PRO A 532 -42.09 7.14 -1.09
C PRO A 532 -40.67 7.33 -1.66
N GLU A 533 -39.96 8.39 -1.26
CA GLU A 533 -38.60 8.69 -1.72
C GLU A 533 -37.53 8.30 -0.70
N TYR A 534 -37.83 8.42 0.59
CA TYR A 534 -36.87 8.14 1.67
C TYR A 534 -37.09 6.77 2.35
N GLY A 535 -38.23 6.09 2.14
CA GLY A 535 -38.52 4.82 2.78
C GLY A 535 -39.04 4.98 4.22
N VAL A 536 -38.74 4.04 5.12
CA VAL A 536 -39.27 4.04 6.50
C VAL A 536 -38.20 4.51 7.50
N TYR A 537 -38.43 5.66 8.11
CA TYR A 537 -37.58 6.26 9.14
C TYR A 537 -38.21 6.18 10.53
N PHE A 538 -37.36 6.14 11.57
CA PHE A 538 -37.79 6.08 12.95
C PHE A 538 -37.42 7.34 13.70
N VAL A 539 -38.42 8.04 14.22
CA VAL A 539 -38.26 9.34 14.88
C VAL A 539 -38.64 9.23 16.35
N ARG A 540 -37.81 9.79 17.23
CA ARG A 540 -38.02 9.76 18.69
C ARG A 540 -39.02 10.83 19.10
N ASP A 541 -39.95 10.48 19.98
CA ASP A 541 -41.00 11.38 20.49
C ASP A 541 -41.79 12.09 19.37
N TYR A 542 -42.00 11.38 18.26
CA TYR A 542 -42.63 11.92 17.05
C TYR A 542 -44.09 12.32 17.28
N GLY A 543 -44.83 11.58 18.11
CA GLY A 543 -46.20 11.93 18.48
C GLY A 543 -46.27 13.24 19.25
N PHE A 544 -45.28 13.51 20.11
CA PHE A 544 -45.11 14.82 20.72
C PHE A 544 -44.82 15.89 19.64
N LEU A 545 -43.85 15.66 18.75
CA LEU A 545 -43.50 16.62 17.70
C LEU A 545 -44.71 16.95 16.84
N LYS A 546 -45.40 15.94 16.32
CA LYS A 546 -46.62 16.06 15.54
C LYS A 546 -47.67 16.91 16.26
N THR A 547 -47.93 16.64 17.54
CA THR A 547 -48.89 17.43 18.33
C THR A 547 -48.49 18.90 18.46
N VAL A 548 -47.20 19.20 18.66
CA VAL A 548 -46.71 20.57 18.78
C VAL A 548 -46.87 21.33 17.47
N PHE A 549 -46.53 20.72 16.33
CA PHE A 549 -46.69 21.33 15.01
C PHE A 549 -48.17 21.51 14.62
N GLU A 550 -49.04 20.55 14.93
CA GLU A 550 -50.49 20.65 14.65
C GLU A 550 -51.22 21.69 15.53
N THR A 551 -50.79 21.87 16.79
CA THR A 551 -51.53 22.71 17.76
C THR A 551 -50.94 24.09 17.99
N GLY A 552 -49.62 24.26 17.79
CA GLY A 552 -48.92 25.50 18.07
C GLY A 552 -49.07 26.01 19.52
N ALA A 553 -49.29 25.11 20.48
CA ALA A 553 -49.64 25.45 21.85
C ALA A 553 -48.47 26.14 22.59
N ASP A 554 -48.68 27.39 23.02
CA ASP A 554 -47.61 28.22 23.60
C ASP A 554 -46.94 27.61 24.83
N GLY A 555 -47.72 26.92 25.68
CA GLY A 555 -47.20 26.28 26.88
C GLY A 555 -46.29 25.08 26.57
N GLU A 556 -46.60 24.31 25.53
CA GLU A 556 -45.83 23.12 25.14
C GLU A 556 -44.52 23.51 24.45
N ILE A 557 -44.57 24.54 23.59
CA ILE A 557 -43.38 25.11 22.94
C ILE A 557 -42.40 25.64 24.01
N GLU A 558 -42.89 26.37 25.01
CA GLU A 558 -42.03 26.96 26.04
C GLU A 558 -41.46 25.90 26.99
N GLU A 559 -42.26 24.91 27.42
CA GLU A 559 -41.80 23.84 28.32
C GLU A 559 -40.70 22.97 27.68
N ARG A 560 -40.72 22.83 26.34
CA ARG A 560 -39.84 21.93 25.59
C ARG A 560 -38.94 22.64 24.58
N LYS A 561 -38.72 23.95 24.73
CA LYS A 561 -37.96 24.80 23.79
C LYS A 561 -36.61 24.19 23.36
N GLU A 562 -35.81 23.73 24.32
CA GLU A 562 -34.49 23.12 24.03
C GLU A 562 -34.58 21.84 23.21
N LYS A 563 -35.59 20.99 23.48
CA LYS A 563 -35.81 19.74 22.74
C LYS A 563 -36.28 20.02 21.31
N LEU A 564 -37.16 20.99 21.13
CA LEU A 564 -37.61 21.43 19.80
C LEU A 564 -36.44 22.02 19.00
N LYS A 565 -35.55 22.76 19.66
CA LYS A 565 -34.32 23.28 19.05
C LYS A 565 -33.40 22.16 18.55
N GLU A 566 -33.15 21.16 19.39
CA GLU A 566 -32.36 19.99 19.04
C GLU A 566 -32.95 19.27 17.82
N VAL A 567 -34.26 19.04 17.82
CA VAL A 567 -34.97 18.38 16.72
C VAL A 567 -34.88 19.17 15.43
N LEU A 568 -35.17 20.47 15.47
CA LEU A 568 -35.15 21.33 14.29
C LEU A 568 -33.77 21.37 13.63
N LEU A 569 -32.68 21.25 14.40
CA LEU A 569 -31.30 21.27 13.90
C LEU A 569 -30.77 19.91 13.44
N ASN A 570 -31.26 18.80 14.01
CA ASN A 570 -30.62 17.49 13.83
C ASN A 570 -31.51 16.42 13.15
N GLU A 571 -32.84 16.58 13.12
CA GLU A 571 -33.70 15.59 12.43
C GLU A 571 -33.65 15.76 10.90
N GLU A 572 -33.91 14.69 10.16
CA GLU A 572 -33.85 14.71 8.69
C GLU A 572 -34.76 15.80 8.07
N PRO A 573 -34.28 16.57 7.07
CA PRO A 573 -35.06 17.66 6.47
C PRO A 573 -36.45 17.23 5.99
N PHE A 574 -36.57 16.04 5.38
CA PHE A 574 -37.87 15.55 4.89
C PHE A 574 -38.88 15.26 6.02
N ILE A 575 -38.41 14.83 7.20
CA ILE A 575 -39.27 14.61 8.38
C ILE A 575 -39.83 15.95 8.87
N LEU A 576 -38.98 16.99 8.91
CA LEU A 576 -39.40 18.32 9.31
C LEU A 576 -40.35 18.94 8.30
N LYS A 577 -40.05 18.85 7.00
CA LYS A 577 -40.97 19.28 5.93
C LYS A 577 -42.32 18.59 6.05
N LYS A 578 -42.35 17.29 6.36
CA LYS A 578 -43.60 16.54 6.60
C LYS A 578 -44.39 17.06 7.80
N LEU A 579 -43.72 17.40 8.91
CA LEU A 579 -44.37 17.97 10.10
C LEU A 579 -44.87 19.41 9.88
N MET A 580 -44.19 20.17 9.02
CA MET A 580 -44.51 21.57 8.72
C MET A 580 -45.63 21.73 7.68
N ASN A 581 -45.78 20.74 6.80
CA ASN A 581 -46.72 20.78 5.69
C ASN A 581 -48.17 20.96 6.16
N GLY A 582 -48.82 22.06 5.75
CA GLY A 582 -50.19 22.41 6.14
C GLY A 582 -50.30 23.05 7.53
N GLU A 583 -49.18 23.28 8.21
CA GLU A 583 -49.08 23.84 9.56
C GLU A 583 -48.16 25.08 9.59
N GLU A 584 -48.15 25.90 8.54
CA GLU A 584 -47.17 26.97 8.33
C GLU A 584 -47.23 28.02 9.45
N GLY A 585 -48.43 28.45 9.85
CA GLY A 585 -48.61 29.42 10.93
C GLY A 585 -48.13 28.92 12.30
N ASN A 586 -48.29 27.62 12.56
CA ASN A 586 -47.78 27.00 13.78
C ASN A 586 -46.25 26.82 13.72
N THR A 587 -45.73 26.47 12.54
CA THR A 587 -44.29 26.34 12.26
C THR A 587 -43.56 27.66 12.48
N VAL A 588 -44.05 28.77 11.93
CA VAL A 588 -43.51 30.11 12.15
C VAL A 588 -43.48 30.44 13.64
N LYS A 589 -44.56 30.12 14.35
CA LYS A 589 -44.67 30.36 15.79
C LYS A 589 -43.63 29.56 16.58
N ILE A 590 -43.41 28.29 16.23
CA ILE A 590 -42.37 27.44 16.84
C ILE A 590 -40.99 28.02 16.55
N ILE A 591 -40.68 28.33 15.29
CA ILE A 591 -39.37 28.87 14.87
C ILE A 591 -39.06 30.18 15.59
N ASN A 592 -40.00 31.14 15.57
CA ASN A 592 -39.83 32.43 16.24
C ASN A 592 -39.60 32.26 17.74
N LYS A 593 -40.25 31.30 18.39
CA LYS A 593 -40.07 31.06 19.82
C LYS A 593 -38.81 30.28 20.15
N VAL A 594 -38.41 29.32 19.33
CA VAL A 594 -37.27 28.44 19.58
C VAL A 594 -35.95 29.14 19.26
N PHE A 595 -35.90 29.88 18.16
CA PHE A 595 -34.70 30.54 17.65
C PHE A 595 -34.68 32.06 17.87
N ASP A 596 -35.71 32.62 18.53
CA ASP A 596 -35.91 34.07 18.67
C ASP A 596 -35.88 34.79 17.29
N ALA A 597 -36.42 34.11 16.28
CA ALA A 597 -36.50 34.59 14.90
C ALA A 597 -37.59 35.67 14.74
N SER A 598 -37.52 36.42 13.62
CA SER A 598 -38.46 37.50 13.28
C SER A 598 -39.20 37.21 11.98
N LEU A 599 -39.64 35.96 11.77
CA LEU A 599 -40.47 35.59 10.63
C LEU A 599 -41.87 36.19 10.79
N ASP A 600 -42.43 36.71 9.70
CA ASP A 600 -43.80 37.21 9.67
C ASP A 600 -44.80 36.06 9.92
N ALA A 601 -45.91 36.35 10.61
CA ALA A 601 -46.85 35.32 11.06
C ALA A 601 -47.55 34.56 9.91
N ASP A 602 -47.52 35.12 8.71
CA ASP A 602 -48.02 34.59 7.45
C ASP A 602 -46.90 34.21 6.47
N ALA A 603 -45.67 34.02 6.97
CA ALA A 603 -44.55 33.56 6.15
C ALA A 603 -44.88 32.27 5.40
N SER A 604 -44.55 32.27 4.12
CA SER A 604 -44.75 31.15 3.20
C SER A 604 -43.81 29.99 3.49
N GLU A 605 -44.13 28.81 2.94
CA GLU A 605 -43.26 27.63 2.99
C GLU A 605 -41.85 27.92 2.43
N GLU A 606 -41.75 28.74 1.39
CA GLU A 606 -40.46 29.19 0.82
C GLU A 606 -39.65 30.03 1.81
N GLU A 607 -40.30 30.94 2.55
CA GLU A 607 -39.64 31.80 3.55
C GLU A 607 -39.21 31.01 4.78
N ILE A 608 -40.03 30.06 5.23
CA ILE A 608 -39.68 29.10 6.29
C ILE A 608 -38.50 28.24 5.83
N GLY A 609 -38.54 27.75 4.59
CA GLY A 609 -37.49 26.92 4.00
C GLY A 609 -36.16 27.66 3.90
N ALA A 610 -36.16 28.90 3.42
CA ALA A 610 -34.96 29.74 3.34
C ALA A 610 -34.32 29.94 4.73
N PHE A 611 -35.13 30.21 5.75
CA PHE A 611 -34.63 30.34 7.12
C PHE A 611 -34.00 29.04 7.63
N MET A 612 -34.65 27.90 7.37
CA MET A 612 -34.11 26.59 7.78
C MET A 612 -32.83 26.22 7.02
N GLY A 613 -32.71 26.61 5.75
CA GLY A 613 -31.49 26.46 4.94
C GLY A 613 -30.31 27.31 5.43
N GLU A 614 -30.55 28.47 6.03
CA GLU A 614 -29.49 29.25 6.71
C GLU A 614 -28.99 28.55 7.99
N LEU A 615 -29.87 27.81 8.66
CA LEU A 615 -29.53 27.11 9.89
C LEU A 615 -28.87 25.74 9.67
N ARG A 616 -29.03 25.14 8.47
CA ARG A 616 -28.69 23.74 8.22
C ARG A 616 -28.17 23.50 6.81
N GLU A 617 -27.03 22.80 6.74
CA GLU A 617 -26.58 22.18 5.48
C GLU A 617 -27.54 21.06 5.07
N GLY A 618 -27.76 20.88 3.76
CA GLY A 618 -28.61 19.82 3.21
C GLY A 618 -30.12 20.04 3.26
N TRP A 619 -30.63 21.23 3.64
CA TRP A 619 -32.08 21.48 3.67
C TRP A 619 -32.76 21.36 2.30
N ASP A 620 -32.08 21.79 1.24
CA ASP A 620 -32.57 21.79 -0.14
C ASP A 620 -32.08 20.59 -0.96
N GLU A 621 -31.32 19.68 -0.35
CA GLU A 621 -30.84 18.47 -1.02
C GLU A 621 -31.98 17.46 -1.17
N THR A 622 -32.39 17.20 -2.41
CA THR A 622 -33.16 16.01 -2.76
C THR A 622 -32.21 14.81 -2.85
N PRO A 623 -32.61 13.59 -2.43
CA PRO A 623 -31.79 12.40 -2.60
C PRO A 623 -31.38 12.30 -4.06
N GLU A 624 -30.07 12.33 -4.28
CA GLU A 624 -29.41 12.62 -5.56
C GLU A 624 -30.06 11.88 -6.74
N SER A 625 -30.31 12.63 -7.81
CA SER A 625 -31.00 12.21 -9.04
C SER A 625 -30.24 11.14 -9.81
#